data_AF-A0A431FVY7-F1
#
_entry.id   AF-A0A431FVY7-F1
#
_cell.length_a   1.000
_cell.length_b   1.000
_cell.length_c   1.000
_cell.angle_alpha   90.00
_cell.angle_beta   90.00
_cell.angle_gamma   90.00
#
_symmetry.space_group_name_H-M   'P 1'
#
loop_
_entity.id
_entity.type
_entity.pdbx_description
1 polymer ?
#
loop_
_entity_poly.entity_id
_entity_poly.type
_entity_poly.pdbx_seq_one_letter_code
_entity_poly.pdbx_strand_id
1 'polypeptide(L)'
;INKKDLTTNEALKILSEASGVKIRDFGYAGLKDKQGSTFQYLSMPKKFESFLSNFSHPKLKILEIFTHENKLRIGHLKGNSFFIRLKKVLPSDALKLEQALINLDKQGFANYFGYQRFGKFGDNYKEGLEILRGKKMKNVKMKEFLISAFQSELFNRYLSKRVELSHFANDFSEKELIQIYKISKEEAKELKKQEQFFKLLKGEVLGHYPFGKCFLCEDLNAELERFRARDISAMGLLIGAKAYEIGEGLALNLENEIFKDALEFKAKMQGSRRFMWGYLEELKWRYDEEKAHFCIEFFLQKGSYATVVLEEILHKNLFE
;
A
#
# COMPACT_ATOMS: atom_id res chain seq x y z
N ILE A 1 -21.59 2.44 -7.74
CA ILE A 1 -22.45 2.15 -6.56
C ILE A 1 -21.91 2.86 -5.31
N ASN A 2 -22.80 3.18 -4.36
CA ASN A 2 -22.45 3.58 -2.99
C ASN A 2 -22.96 2.50 -2.02
N LYS A 3 -22.08 1.94 -1.20
CA LYS A 3 -22.43 1.00 -0.12
C LYS A 3 -22.07 1.58 1.25
N LYS A 4 -22.91 1.29 2.25
CA LYS A 4 -22.70 1.63 3.66
C LYS A 4 -22.81 0.38 4.54
N ASP A 5 -21.83 0.15 5.40
CA ASP A 5 -21.82 -0.98 6.37
C ASP A 5 -21.94 -2.37 5.71
N LEU A 6 -21.46 -2.48 4.46
CA LEU A 6 -21.44 -3.69 3.66
C LEU A 6 -20.04 -3.89 3.08
N THR A 7 -19.55 -5.12 3.09
CA THR A 7 -18.41 -5.54 2.27
C THR A 7 -18.80 -5.50 0.79
N THR A 8 -17.80 -5.45 -0.10
CA THR A 8 -18.03 -5.59 -1.54
C THR A 8 -18.74 -6.92 -1.87
N ASN A 9 -18.41 -8.01 -1.20
CA ASN A 9 -19.04 -9.31 -1.43
C ASN A 9 -20.51 -9.36 -0.98
N GLU A 10 -20.85 -8.72 0.15
CA GLU A 10 -22.25 -8.57 0.57
C GLU A 10 -23.03 -7.73 -0.44
N ALA A 11 -22.46 -6.63 -0.96
CA ALA A 11 -23.09 -5.81 -1.99
C ALA A 11 -23.31 -6.60 -3.31
N LEU A 12 -22.34 -7.45 -3.71
CA LEU A 12 -22.49 -8.32 -4.88
C LEU A 12 -23.60 -9.35 -4.71
N LYS A 13 -23.77 -9.91 -3.51
CA LYS A 13 -24.88 -10.85 -3.23
C LYS A 13 -26.24 -10.17 -3.41
N ILE A 14 -26.42 -8.98 -2.82
CA ILE A 14 -27.64 -8.19 -2.94
C ILE A 14 -27.96 -7.90 -4.41
N LEU A 15 -26.98 -7.46 -5.21
CA LEU A 15 -27.18 -7.17 -6.63
C LEU A 15 -27.42 -8.44 -7.45
N SER A 16 -26.79 -9.55 -7.08
CA SER A 16 -26.97 -10.86 -7.70
C SER A 16 -28.39 -11.37 -7.52
N GLU A 17 -28.93 -11.27 -6.31
CA GLU A 17 -30.31 -11.64 -5.97
C GLU A 17 -31.32 -10.75 -6.71
N ALA A 18 -31.06 -9.44 -6.80
CA ALA A 18 -31.96 -8.51 -7.48
C ALA A 18 -31.97 -8.65 -9.01
N SER A 19 -30.82 -8.98 -9.62
CA SER A 19 -30.67 -9.00 -11.09
C SER A 19 -30.67 -10.40 -11.73
N GLY A 20 -30.53 -11.46 -10.93
CA GLY A 20 -30.31 -12.82 -11.41
C GLY A 20 -28.90 -13.09 -11.98
N VAL A 21 -28.01 -12.09 -12.00
CA VAL A 21 -26.62 -12.24 -12.45
C VAL A 21 -25.87 -13.14 -11.47
N LYS A 22 -25.10 -14.12 -11.96
CA LYS A 22 -24.24 -14.94 -11.10
C LYS A 22 -23.09 -14.11 -10.53
N ILE A 23 -22.75 -14.30 -9.25
CA ILE A 23 -21.64 -13.57 -8.58
C ILE A 23 -20.34 -13.58 -9.40
N ARG A 24 -20.00 -14.71 -10.03
CA ARG A 24 -18.79 -14.86 -10.85
C ARG A 24 -18.77 -13.94 -12.09
N ASP A 25 -19.93 -13.52 -12.57
CA ASP A 25 -20.08 -12.69 -13.77
C ASP A 25 -19.96 -11.20 -13.44
N PHE A 26 -20.08 -10.82 -12.16
CA PHE A 26 -19.68 -9.50 -11.71
C PHE A 26 -18.16 -9.31 -11.77
N GLY A 27 -17.74 -8.08 -12.02
CA GLY A 27 -16.36 -7.63 -11.99
C GLY A 27 -16.20 -6.43 -11.07
N TYR A 28 -15.04 -6.30 -10.44
CA TYR A 28 -14.68 -5.19 -9.56
C TYR A 28 -13.17 -4.98 -9.56
N ALA A 29 -12.74 -3.74 -9.35
CA ALA A 29 -11.31 -3.39 -9.36
C ALA A 29 -10.58 -3.70 -8.05
N GLY A 30 -11.32 -3.73 -6.94
CA GLY A 30 -10.81 -4.07 -5.63
C GLY A 30 -11.94 -4.14 -4.60
N LEU A 31 -11.63 -4.71 -3.45
CA LEU A 31 -12.53 -4.68 -2.30
C LEU A 31 -12.51 -3.28 -1.67
N LYS A 32 -13.59 -2.93 -0.97
CA LYS A 32 -13.72 -1.69 -0.20
C LYS A 32 -14.17 -2.02 1.21
N ASP A 33 -13.71 -1.22 2.17
CA ASP A 33 -13.97 -1.40 3.59
C ASP A 33 -15.46 -1.55 3.91
N LYS A 34 -15.76 -2.44 4.86
CA LYS A 34 -17.14 -2.64 5.31
C LYS A 34 -17.66 -1.40 6.03
N GLN A 35 -16.83 -0.87 6.93
CA GLN A 35 -17.18 0.26 7.80
C GLN A 35 -17.01 1.55 7.02
N GLY A 36 -18.08 2.36 6.97
CA GLY A 36 -18.10 3.64 6.27
C GLY A 36 -18.89 3.63 4.96
N SER A 37 -18.97 4.80 4.33
CA SER A 37 -19.58 4.98 3.01
C SER A 37 -18.49 4.82 1.96
N THR A 38 -18.68 3.88 1.03
CA THR A 38 -17.67 3.59 0.01
C THR A 38 -18.29 3.57 -1.37
N PHE A 39 -17.54 4.13 -2.32
CA PHE A 39 -17.95 4.26 -3.71
C PHE A 39 -17.05 3.38 -4.56
N GLN A 40 -17.66 2.61 -5.46
CA GLN A 40 -16.90 1.80 -6.42
C GLN A 40 -17.73 1.50 -7.66
N TYR A 41 -17.02 1.27 -8.76
CA TYR A 41 -17.58 0.66 -9.95
C TYR A 41 -17.66 -0.86 -9.80
N LEU A 42 -18.70 -1.41 -10.40
CA LEU A 42 -18.90 -2.83 -10.64
C LEU A 42 -19.23 -3.00 -12.12
N SER A 43 -18.84 -4.12 -12.72
CA SER A 43 -19.28 -4.49 -14.07
C SER A 43 -20.15 -5.73 -14.01
N MET A 44 -21.18 -5.81 -14.85
CA MET A 44 -22.03 -6.99 -15.04
C MET A 44 -22.44 -7.10 -16.52
N PRO A 45 -22.89 -8.28 -17.01
CA PRO A 45 -23.32 -8.41 -18.40
C PRO A 45 -24.54 -7.53 -18.69
N LYS A 46 -24.47 -6.74 -19.78
CA LYS A 46 -25.49 -5.75 -20.19
C LYS A 46 -26.91 -6.32 -20.24
N LYS A 47 -27.09 -7.57 -20.64
CA LYS A 47 -28.42 -8.22 -20.75
C LYS A 47 -29.23 -8.27 -19.45
N PHE A 48 -28.59 -8.02 -18.30
CA PHE A 48 -29.26 -8.00 -17.00
C PHE A 48 -29.52 -6.57 -16.46
N GLU A 49 -29.13 -5.53 -17.20
CA GLU A 49 -29.24 -4.13 -16.76
C GLU A 49 -30.67 -3.74 -16.41
N SER A 50 -31.65 -4.15 -17.23
CA SER A 50 -33.07 -3.83 -17.04
C SER A 50 -33.65 -4.32 -15.71
N PHE A 51 -33.06 -5.36 -15.09
CA PHE A 51 -33.52 -5.88 -13.80
C PHE A 51 -33.12 -4.98 -12.62
N LEU A 52 -32.27 -3.97 -12.84
CA LEU A 52 -31.86 -3.01 -11.82
C LEU A 52 -32.65 -1.69 -11.85
N SER A 53 -33.58 -1.52 -12.80
CA SER A 53 -34.32 -0.25 -12.99
C SER A 53 -35.06 0.24 -11.73
N ASN A 54 -35.60 -0.69 -10.95
CA ASN A 54 -36.33 -0.42 -9.72
C ASN A 54 -35.56 -0.90 -8.47
N PHE A 55 -34.24 -1.08 -8.57
CA PHE A 55 -33.44 -1.55 -7.45
C PHE A 55 -33.46 -0.53 -6.30
N SER A 56 -33.87 -0.97 -5.13
CA SER A 56 -33.84 -0.18 -3.90
C SER A 56 -33.33 -1.01 -2.74
N HIS A 57 -32.41 -0.45 -1.96
CA HIS A 57 -31.86 -1.09 -0.78
C HIS A 57 -31.39 -0.04 0.24
N PRO A 58 -31.63 -0.24 1.55
CA PRO A 58 -31.32 0.77 2.58
C PRO A 58 -29.82 1.09 2.70
N LYS A 59 -28.95 0.13 2.36
CA LYS A 59 -27.49 0.23 2.52
C LYS A 59 -26.70 0.24 1.21
N LEU A 60 -27.38 0.15 0.06
CA LEU A 60 -26.74 0.04 -1.24
C LEU A 60 -27.51 0.86 -2.27
N LYS A 61 -26.83 1.82 -2.89
CA LYS A 61 -27.40 2.68 -3.93
C LYS A 61 -26.64 2.51 -5.23
N ILE A 62 -27.38 2.36 -6.32
CA ILE A 62 -26.84 2.54 -7.67
C ILE A 62 -26.88 4.05 -7.94
N LEU A 63 -25.74 4.62 -8.32
CA LEU A 63 -25.60 6.05 -8.56
C LEU A 63 -25.68 6.38 -10.05
N GLU A 64 -25.08 5.52 -10.86
CA GLU A 64 -25.01 5.63 -12.31
C GLU A 64 -24.89 4.23 -12.91
N ILE A 65 -25.33 4.10 -14.16
CA ILE A 65 -25.21 2.92 -14.99
C ILE A 65 -24.78 3.39 -16.38
N PHE A 66 -23.75 2.75 -16.93
CA PHE A 66 -23.30 2.95 -18.30
C PHE A 66 -22.67 1.67 -18.84
N THR A 67 -22.54 1.58 -20.17
CA THR A 67 -21.97 0.40 -20.84
C THR A 67 -20.46 0.54 -21.07
N HIS A 68 -19.75 -0.58 -20.98
CA HIS A 68 -18.33 -0.68 -21.31
C HIS A 68 -18.05 -2.05 -21.93
N GLU A 69 -17.09 -2.14 -22.85
CA GLU A 69 -16.78 -3.38 -23.57
C GLU A 69 -16.05 -4.41 -22.71
N ASN A 70 -15.27 -3.93 -21.73
CA ASN A 70 -14.46 -4.80 -20.89
C ASN A 70 -15.07 -5.00 -19.50
N LYS A 71 -15.03 -6.24 -19.03
CA LYS A 71 -15.29 -6.59 -17.63
C LYS A 71 -14.21 -5.98 -16.72
N LEU A 72 -14.63 -5.40 -15.61
CA LEU A 72 -13.74 -4.86 -14.59
C LEU A 72 -13.04 -6.01 -13.84
N ARG A 73 -11.72 -5.94 -13.69
CA ARG A 73 -10.92 -6.96 -12.98
C ARG A 73 -10.11 -6.35 -11.85
N ILE A 74 -9.69 -7.19 -10.90
CA ILE A 74 -8.83 -6.77 -9.79
C ILE A 74 -7.61 -6.03 -10.34
N GLY A 75 -7.32 -4.85 -9.77
CA GLY A 75 -6.21 -4.00 -10.20
C GLY A 75 -6.55 -2.96 -11.27
N HIS A 76 -7.76 -2.99 -11.85
CA HIS A 76 -8.27 -1.97 -12.79
C HIS A 76 -8.73 -0.68 -12.06
N LEU A 77 -7.92 -0.17 -11.15
CA LEU A 77 -8.12 1.13 -10.50
C LEU A 77 -6.79 1.88 -10.44
N LYS A 78 -6.84 3.21 -10.52
CA LYS A 78 -5.68 4.08 -10.23
C LYS A 78 -5.34 4.03 -8.75
N GLY A 79 -6.36 4.12 -7.91
CA GLY A 79 -6.25 4.27 -6.46
C GLY A 79 -7.60 4.57 -5.82
N ASN A 80 -7.60 5.23 -4.66
CA ASN A 80 -8.79 5.63 -3.94
C ASN A 80 -8.61 7.03 -3.34
N SER A 81 -9.66 7.86 -3.45
CA SER A 81 -9.78 9.10 -2.68
C SER A 81 -10.41 8.80 -1.33
N PHE A 82 -9.89 9.41 -0.27
CA PHE A 82 -10.34 9.26 1.09
C PHE A 82 -10.85 10.60 1.61
N PHE A 83 -11.98 10.56 2.32
CA PHE A 83 -12.43 11.64 3.18
C PHE A 83 -12.50 11.09 4.60
N ILE A 84 -11.71 11.65 5.52
CA ILE A 84 -11.61 11.19 6.89
C ILE A 84 -11.96 12.35 7.82
N ARG A 85 -12.81 12.08 8.81
CA ARG A 85 -13.20 13.03 9.84
C ARG A 85 -12.77 12.51 11.20
N LEU A 86 -11.76 13.14 11.77
CA LEU A 86 -11.38 12.96 13.16
C LEU A 86 -12.32 13.81 14.03
N LYS A 87 -12.83 13.21 15.10
CA LYS A 87 -13.76 13.87 16.04
C LYS A 87 -13.07 14.13 17.37
N LYS A 88 -13.57 15.11 18.12
CA LYS A 88 -13.03 15.49 19.44
C LYS A 88 -11.57 15.94 19.36
N VAL A 89 -11.25 16.71 18.31
CA VAL A 89 -9.90 17.25 18.10
C VAL A 89 -9.80 18.62 18.77
N LEU A 90 -8.89 18.74 19.72
CA LEU A 90 -8.58 20.02 20.37
C LEU A 90 -7.80 20.95 19.42
N PRO A 91 -7.88 22.29 19.59
CA PRO A 91 -7.14 23.22 18.73
C PRO A 91 -5.64 22.93 18.66
N SER A 92 -5.02 22.56 19.78
CA SER A 92 -3.59 22.21 19.84
C SER A 92 -3.26 20.93 19.06
N ASP A 93 -4.17 19.95 19.04
CA ASP A 93 -3.98 18.72 18.26
C ASP A 93 -4.25 18.95 16.78
N ALA A 94 -5.16 19.87 16.42
CA ALA A 94 -5.38 20.28 15.05
C ALA A 94 -4.11 20.88 14.42
N LEU A 95 -3.38 21.72 15.16
CA LEU A 95 -2.09 22.28 14.71
C LEU A 95 -1.03 21.19 14.49
N LYS A 96 -0.96 20.19 15.38
CA LYS A 96 -0.03 19.05 15.22
C LYS A 96 -0.38 18.22 13.98
N LEU A 97 -1.68 17.94 13.77
CA LEU A 97 -2.17 17.22 12.60
C LEU A 97 -1.85 17.98 11.31
N GLU A 98 -2.07 19.28 11.29
CA GLU A 98 -1.71 20.14 10.15
C GLU A 98 -0.21 20.07 9.85
N GLN A 99 0.65 20.22 10.86
CA GLN A 99 2.10 20.12 10.67
C GLN A 99 2.53 18.74 10.17
N ALA A 100 1.93 17.67 10.69
CA ALA A 100 2.18 16.30 10.23
C ALA A 100 1.75 16.11 8.78
N LEU A 101 0.60 16.65 8.37
CA LEU A 101 0.13 16.61 6.99
C LEU A 101 1.03 17.38 6.03
N ILE A 102 1.50 18.57 6.42
CA ILE A 102 2.47 19.35 5.64
C ILE A 102 3.77 18.56 5.45
N ASN A 103 4.25 17.91 6.51
CA ASN A 103 5.45 17.09 6.45
C ASN A 103 5.26 15.88 5.54
N LEU A 104 4.12 15.17 5.63
CA LEU A 104 3.83 14.03 4.78
C LEU A 104 3.65 14.41 3.32
N ASP A 105 3.02 15.55 3.03
CA ASP A 105 2.92 16.03 1.66
C ASP A 105 4.32 16.31 1.11
N LYS A 106 5.18 16.99 1.87
CA LYS A 106 6.54 17.32 1.42
C LYS A 106 7.42 16.08 1.26
N GLN A 107 7.41 15.18 2.23
CA GLN A 107 8.40 14.11 2.34
C GLN A 107 7.89 12.76 1.82
N GLY A 108 6.58 12.55 1.73
CA GLY A 108 5.98 11.24 1.50
C GLY A 108 5.93 10.40 2.77
N PHE A 109 5.57 9.13 2.63
CA PHE A 109 5.37 8.20 3.74
C PHE A 109 5.84 6.77 3.40
N ALA A 110 6.16 6.01 4.44
CA ALA A 110 6.49 4.59 4.31
C ALA A 110 5.24 3.78 3.94
N ASN A 111 5.23 3.17 2.75
CA ASN A 111 4.07 2.50 2.18
C ASN A 111 3.87 1.05 2.68
N TYR A 112 3.81 0.91 4.01
CA TYR A 112 3.56 -0.36 4.68
C TYR A 112 2.26 -1.01 4.21
N PHE A 113 2.21 -2.34 4.28
CA PHE A 113 0.95 -3.06 4.33
C PHE A 113 0.30 -2.82 5.69
N GLY A 114 -0.89 -2.22 5.71
CA GLY A 114 -1.63 -1.98 6.95
C GLY A 114 -2.03 -3.29 7.65
N TYR A 115 -2.24 -3.23 8.97
CA TYR A 115 -2.60 -4.37 9.83
C TYR A 115 -3.75 -5.24 9.28
N GLN A 116 -4.73 -4.64 8.58
CA GLN A 116 -5.84 -5.37 7.94
C GLN A 116 -5.36 -6.47 6.98
N ARG A 117 -4.16 -6.33 6.41
CA ARG A 117 -3.53 -7.33 5.55
C ARG A 117 -3.26 -8.64 6.28
N PHE A 118 -2.96 -8.57 7.57
CA PHE A 118 -2.54 -9.70 8.39
C PHE A 118 -3.69 -10.35 9.17
N GLY A 119 -4.92 -9.90 8.93
CA GLY A 119 -6.12 -10.45 9.58
C GLY A 119 -6.35 -9.86 10.96
N LYS A 120 -7.47 -10.24 11.59
CA LYS A 120 -7.89 -9.68 12.88
C LYS A 120 -6.87 -9.93 14.01
N PHE A 121 -6.18 -11.06 13.97
CA PHE A 121 -5.19 -11.46 14.98
C PHE A 121 -3.74 -11.24 14.52
N GLY A 122 -3.54 -10.67 13.33
CA GLY A 122 -2.21 -10.43 12.78
C GLY A 122 -1.43 -11.70 12.41
N ASP A 123 -2.06 -12.86 12.32
CA ASP A 123 -1.42 -14.17 12.20
C ASP A 123 -1.51 -14.80 10.79
N ASN A 124 -2.16 -14.14 9.83
CA ASN A 124 -2.29 -14.64 8.45
C ASN A 124 -0.94 -14.98 7.81
N TYR A 125 0.11 -14.23 8.14
CA TYR A 125 1.46 -14.47 7.61
C TYR A 125 2.05 -15.80 8.13
N LYS A 126 1.74 -16.18 9.37
CA LYS A 126 2.16 -17.47 9.96
C LYS A 126 1.47 -18.62 9.24
N GLU A 127 0.18 -18.50 8.97
CA GLU A 127 -0.53 -19.49 8.17
C GLU A 127 0.03 -19.61 6.74
N GLY A 128 0.39 -18.47 6.12
CA GLY A 128 1.07 -18.44 4.83
C GLY A 128 2.39 -19.22 4.83
N LEU A 129 3.21 -19.04 5.88
CA LEU A 129 4.45 -19.78 6.06
C LEU A 129 4.22 -21.29 6.22
N GLU A 130 3.24 -21.70 7.03
CA GLU A 130 2.91 -23.12 7.20
C GLU A 130 2.43 -23.77 5.89
N ILE A 131 1.71 -23.02 5.05
CA ILE A 131 1.33 -23.47 3.70
C ILE A 131 2.58 -23.68 2.83
N LEU A 132 3.55 -22.77 2.87
CA LEU A 132 4.80 -22.89 2.13
C LEU A 132 5.65 -24.08 2.60
N ARG A 133 5.56 -24.43 3.89
CA ARG A 133 6.16 -25.62 4.51
C ARG A 133 5.42 -26.94 4.21
N GLY A 134 4.25 -26.88 3.58
CA GLY A 134 3.53 -28.07 3.10
C GLY A 134 2.14 -28.29 3.72
N LYS A 135 1.65 -27.41 4.60
CA LYS A 135 0.26 -27.46 5.09
C LYS A 135 -0.70 -27.41 3.91
N LYS A 136 -1.52 -28.46 3.77
CA LYS A 136 -2.49 -28.57 2.67
C LYS A 136 -3.67 -27.62 2.90
N MET A 137 -4.06 -26.90 1.85
CA MET A 137 -5.27 -26.07 1.84
C MET A 137 -5.99 -26.23 0.51
N LYS A 138 -7.27 -26.65 0.56
CA LYS A 138 -8.08 -26.88 -0.65
C LYS A 138 -8.51 -25.58 -1.34
N ASN A 139 -8.76 -24.52 -0.58
CA ASN A 139 -9.19 -23.24 -1.12
C ASN A 139 -7.99 -22.46 -1.67
N VAL A 140 -7.81 -22.52 -3.00
CA VAL A 140 -6.70 -21.87 -3.71
C VAL A 140 -6.64 -20.36 -3.47
N LYS A 141 -7.79 -19.67 -3.47
CA LYS A 141 -7.82 -18.21 -3.26
C LYS A 141 -7.38 -17.83 -1.86
N MET A 142 -7.82 -18.57 -0.84
CA MET A 142 -7.39 -18.34 0.53
C MET A 142 -5.90 -18.66 0.70
N LYS A 143 -5.45 -19.75 0.07
CA LYS A 143 -4.03 -20.14 0.04
C LYS A 143 -3.15 -19.02 -0.51
N GLU A 144 -3.50 -18.47 -1.67
CA GLU A 144 -2.78 -17.35 -2.30
C GLU A 144 -2.81 -16.09 -1.44
N PHE A 145 -3.95 -15.79 -0.81
CA PHE A 145 -4.07 -14.66 0.10
C PHE A 145 -3.13 -14.78 1.32
N LEU A 146 -3.08 -15.95 1.96
CA LEU A 146 -2.22 -16.20 3.13
C LEU A 146 -0.73 -16.19 2.75
N ILE A 147 -0.35 -16.80 1.62
CA ILE A 147 1.02 -16.69 1.08
C ILE A 147 1.38 -15.23 0.81
N SER A 148 0.45 -14.46 0.26
CA SER A 148 0.70 -13.05 0.01
C SER A 148 0.77 -12.22 1.29
N ALA A 149 0.09 -12.61 2.37
CA ALA A 149 0.27 -12.02 3.69
C ALA A 149 1.69 -12.28 4.24
N PHE A 150 2.25 -13.48 4.03
CA PHE A 150 3.66 -13.76 4.34
C PHE A 150 4.64 -12.86 3.58
N GLN A 151 4.47 -12.69 2.26
CA GLN A 151 5.28 -11.74 1.49
C GLN A 151 5.13 -10.29 1.97
N SER A 152 3.92 -9.92 2.40
CA SER A 152 3.62 -8.56 2.90
C SER A 152 4.33 -8.27 4.23
N GLU A 153 4.49 -9.29 5.08
CA GLU A 153 5.18 -9.17 6.38
C GLU A 153 6.68 -8.95 6.16
N LEU A 154 7.31 -9.74 5.29
CA LEU A 154 8.72 -9.58 4.94
C LEU A 154 8.98 -8.23 4.24
N PHE A 155 8.06 -7.78 3.38
CA PHE A 155 8.12 -6.44 2.80
C PHE A 155 8.09 -5.36 3.89
N ASN A 156 7.18 -5.45 4.86
CA ASN A 156 7.12 -4.48 5.96
C ASN A 156 8.43 -4.46 6.76
N ARG A 157 9.01 -5.63 7.08
CA ARG A 157 10.32 -5.71 7.75
C ARG A 157 11.44 -5.06 6.94
N TYR A 158 11.47 -5.29 5.63
CA TYR A 158 12.45 -4.65 4.76
C TYR A 158 12.26 -3.13 4.69
N LEU A 159 11.01 -2.65 4.58
CA LEU A 159 10.70 -1.23 4.61
C LEU A 159 11.11 -0.60 5.96
N SER A 160 10.85 -1.26 7.10
CA SER A 160 11.31 -0.78 8.41
C SER A 160 12.83 -0.68 8.47
N LYS A 161 13.56 -1.65 7.91
CA LYS A 161 15.03 -1.60 7.82
C LYS A 161 15.53 -0.43 6.97
N ARG A 162 14.82 -0.10 5.88
CA ARG A 162 15.15 1.04 5.00
C ARG A 162 14.83 2.39 5.66
N VAL A 163 13.76 2.45 6.46
CA VAL A 163 13.44 3.63 7.29
C VAL A 163 14.50 3.82 8.39
N GLU A 164 14.90 2.75 9.08
CA GLU A 164 16.00 2.78 10.05
C GLU A 164 17.29 3.31 9.42
N LEU A 165 17.67 2.79 8.25
CA LEU A 165 18.83 3.27 7.50
C LEU A 165 18.74 4.77 7.20
N SER A 166 17.54 5.26 6.88
CA SER A 166 17.32 6.67 6.59
C SER A 166 17.51 7.55 7.83
N HIS A 167 17.05 7.09 8.99
CA HIS A 167 17.34 7.74 10.28
C HIS A 167 18.84 7.72 10.60
N PHE A 168 19.50 6.55 10.51
CA PHE A 168 20.93 6.44 10.84
C PHE A 168 21.80 7.28 9.91
N ALA A 169 21.45 7.38 8.63
CA ALA A 169 22.16 8.24 7.68
C ALA A 169 22.11 9.73 8.10
N ASN A 170 21.00 10.15 8.72
CA ASN A 170 20.85 11.50 9.25
C ASN A 170 21.65 11.69 10.55
N ASP A 171 21.51 10.75 11.48
CA ASP A 171 21.91 10.95 12.88
C ASP A 171 23.36 10.52 13.18
N PHE A 172 23.92 9.57 12.44
CA PHE A 172 25.25 8.99 12.70
C PHE A 172 26.33 9.48 11.73
N SER A 173 27.58 9.42 12.17
CA SER A 173 28.76 9.77 11.36
C SER A 173 29.05 8.75 10.25
N GLU A 174 29.84 9.14 9.25
CA GLU A 174 30.28 8.23 8.18
C GLU A 174 30.96 6.96 8.73
N LYS A 175 31.77 7.11 9.79
CA LYS A 175 32.50 5.99 10.42
C LYS A 175 31.54 4.98 11.06
N GLU A 176 30.51 5.47 11.74
CA GLU A 176 29.49 4.62 12.36
C GLU A 176 28.67 3.90 11.28
N LEU A 177 28.29 4.58 10.19
CA LEU A 177 27.57 3.96 9.07
C LEU A 177 28.39 2.84 8.40
N ILE A 178 29.69 3.07 8.19
CA ILE A 178 30.62 2.05 7.67
C ILE A 178 30.62 0.82 8.58
N GLN A 179 30.65 1.00 9.90
CA GLN A 179 30.66 -0.09 10.85
C GLN A 179 29.32 -0.85 10.89
N ILE A 180 28.20 -0.13 10.92
CA ILE A 180 26.85 -0.71 11.04
C ILE A 180 26.48 -1.48 9.77
N TYR A 181 26.65 -0.86 8.60
CA TYR A 181 26.20 -1.42 7.32
C TYR A 181 27.29 -2.15 6.54
N LYS A 182 28.54 -2.13 7.03
CA LYS A 182 29.71 -2.75 6.38
C LYS A 182 29.90 -2.26 4.94
N ILE A 183 29.78 -0.95 4.76
CA ILE A 183 29.86 -0.26 3.46
C ILE A 183 31.18 0.47 3.28
N SER A 184 31.49 0.82 2.03
CA SER A 184 32.64 1.66 1.70
C SER A 184 32.48 3.09 2.24
N LYS A 185 33.60 3.83 2.30
CA LYS A 185 33.60 5.24 2.69
C LYS A 185 32.83 6.10 1.69
N GLU A 186 32.91 5.74 0.41
CA GLU A 186 32.21 6.38 -0.69
C GLU A 186 30.69 6.21 -0.53
N GLU A 187 30.20 4.99 -0.30
CA GLU A 187 28.77 4.73 -0.05
C GLU A 187 28.25 5.47 1.19
N ALA A 188 29.03 5.52 2.28
CA ALA A 188 28.64 6.25 3.49
C ALA A 188 28.50 7.77 3.22
N LYS A 189 29.42 8.34 2.42
CA LYS A 189 29.33 9.74 1.98
C LYS A 189 28.12 9.99 1.09
N GLU A 190 27.86 9.12 0.13
CA GLU A 190 26.70 9.21 -0.76
C GLU A 190 25.38 9.19 0.03
N LEU A 191 25.26 8.32 1.03
CA LEU A 191 24.10 8.26 1.92
C LEU A 191 23.89 9.57 2.69
N LYS A 192 24.95 10.12 3.30
CA LYS A 192 24.86 11.36 4.08
C LYS A 192 24.61 12.60 3.23
N LYS A 193 25.04 12.61 1.97
CA LYS A 193 24.87 13.75 1.05
C LYS A 193 23.41 13.94 0.62
N GLN A 194 22.58 12.91 0.69
CA GLN A 194 21.17 12.98 0.31
C GLN A 194 20.37 13.82 1.30
N GLU A 195 19.71 14.88 0.82
CA GLU A 195 18.93 15.79 1.65
C GLU A 195 17.56 15.22 2.05
N GLN A 196 16.92 14.47 1.16
CA GLN A 196 15.61 13.90 1.45
C GLN A 196 15.72 12.80 2.51
N PHE A 197 14.65 12.58 3.29
CA PHE A 197 14.64 11.61 4.37
C PHE A 197 14.92 10.19 3.85
N PHE A 198 14.05 9.65 3.00
CA PHE A 198 14.18 8.29 2.49
C PHE A 198 15.38 8.17 1.54
N LYS A 199 16.38 7.39 1.94
CA LYS A 199 17.64 7.27 1.20
C LYS A 199 17.51 6.28 0.05
N LEU A 200 17.94 6.72 -1.14
CA LEU A 200 18.15 5.85 -2.28
C LEU A 200 19.56 5.22 -2.20
N LEU A 201 19.67 4.01 -2.71
CA LEU A 201 20.90 3.21 -2.74
C LEU A 201 21.27 2.93 -4.19
N LYS A 202 22.56 3.03 -4.52
CA LYS A 202 23.05 2.60 -5.81
C LYS A 202 22.77 1.10 -6.01
N GLY A 203 22.37 0.72 -7.22
CA GLY A 203 22.02 -0.65 -7.59
C GLY A 203 20.66 -1.14 -7.09
N GLU A 204 19.91 -0.37 -6.29
CA GLU A 204 18.58 -0.80 -5.86
C GLU A 204 17.56 -0.81 -6.99
N VAL A 205 16.43 -1.49 -6.78
CA VAL A 205 15.30 -1.44 -7.72
C VAL A 205 14.48 -0.18 -7.49
N LEU A 206 14.39 0.64 -8.53
CA LEU A 206 13.51 1.80 -8.63
C LEU A 206 12.33 1.47 -9.56
N GLY A 207 11.26 2.25 -9.47
CA GLY A 207 10.12 2.14 -10.37
C GLY A 207 9.54 3.49 -10.72
N HIS A 208 9.09 3.66 -11.96
CA HIS A 208 8.33 4.84 -12.37
C HIS A 208 7.04 4.97 -11.55
N TYR A 209 6.86 6.12 -10.93
CA TYR A 209 5.75 6.41 -10.04
C TYR A 209 4.74 7.33 -10.73
N PRO A 210 3.42 7.17 -10.51
CA PRO A 210 2.77 6.12 -9.73
C PRO A 210 2.60 4.80 -10.50
N PHE A 211 2.95 4.76 -11.78
CA PHE A 211 2.85 3.57 -12.63
C PHE A 211 4.04 3.46 -13.58
N GLY A 212 4.59 2.26 -13.70
CA GLY A 212 5.51 1.92 -14.79
C GLY A 212 6.44 0.78 -14.44
N LYS A 213 7.53 0.68 -15.20
CA LYS A 213 8.48 -0.44 -15.13
C LYS A 213 9.48 -0.26 -13.99
N CYS A 214 9.97 -1.38 -13.48
CA CYS A 214 11.12 -1.42 -12.58
C CYS A 214 12.43 -1.30 -13.38
N PHE A 215 13.45 -0.71 -12.77
CA PHE A 215 14.80 -0.59 -13.31
C PHE A 215 15.82 -0.50 -12.15
N LEU A 216 17.10 -0.67 -12.43
CA LEU A 216 18.17 -0.54 -11.43
C LEU A 216 18.66 0.91 -11.32
N CYS A 217 18.99 1.34 -10.10
CA CYS A 217 19.61 2.64 -9.82
C CYS A 217 21.10 2.64 -10.25
N GLU A 218 21.38 2.91 -11.51
CA GLU A 218 22.75 2.97 -12.04
C GLU A 218 23.43 4.31 -11.72
N ASP A 219 22.73 5.43 -11.95
CA ASP A 219 23.17 6.80 -11.63
C ASP A 219 22.35 7.35 -10.46
N LEU A 220 22.88 7.20 -9.25
CA LEU A 220 22.21 7.67 -8.03
C LEU A 220 21.92 9.17 -8.06
N ASN A 221 22.79 10.01 -8.61
CA ASN A 221 22.58 11.47 -8.58
C ASN A 221 21.43 11.87 -9.51
N ALA A 222 21.37 11.31 -10.72
CA ALA A 222 20.26 11.58 -11.65
C ALA A 222 18.92 11.07 -11.09
N GLU A 223 18.91 9.88 -10.48
CA GLU A 223 17.69 9.29 -9.94
C GLU A 223 17.20 10.01 -8.66
N LEU A 224 18.08 10.64 -7.90
CA LEU A 224 17.69 11.48 -6.76
C LEU A 224 16.83 12.67 -7.17
N GLU A 225 17.16 13.34 -8.27
CA GLU A 225 16.35 14.45 -8.79
C GLU A 225 14.95 13.97 -9.20
N ARG A 226 14.86 12.82 -9.89
CA ARG A 226 13.60 12.19 -10.27
C ARG A 226 12.78 11.74 -9.06
N PHE A 227 13.43 11.27 -7.99
CA PHE A 227 12.75 10.88 -6.75
C PHE A 227 12.16 12.09 -6.02
N ARG A 228 12.90 13.20 -5.95
CA ARG A 228 12.41 14.48 -5.39
C ARG A 228 11.27 15.06 -6.21
N ALA A 229 11.29 14.90 -7.53
CA ALA A 229 10.21 15.25 -8.43
C ALA A 229 8.99 14.30 -8.34
N ARG A 230 9.08 13.21 -7.56
CA ARG A 230 8.06 12.15 -7.40
C ARG A 230 7.78 11.36 -8.69
N ASP A 231 8.70 11.38 -9.65
CA ASP A 231 8.59 10.61 -10.90
C ASP A 231 8.94 9.12 -10.71
N ILE A 232 9.63 8.81 -9.62
CA ILE A 232 10.05 7.46 -9.27
C ILE A 232 9.93 7.22 -7.76
N SER A 233 9.94 5.95 -7.37
CA SER A 233 10.12 5.56 -5.97
C SER A 233 10.95 4.28 -5.88
N ALA A 234 11.61 4.11 -4.73
CA ALA A 234 12.25 2.86 -4.36
C ALA A 234 11.25 1.70 -4.26
N MET A 235 11.68 0.51 -4.67
CA MET A 235 10.84 -0.69 -4.79
C MET A 235 11.30 -1.81 -3.86
N GLY A 236 10.46 -2.14 -2.88
CA GLY A 236 10.68 -3.26 -1.98
C GLY A 236 10.32 -4.59 -2.61
N LEU A 237 11.01 -5.63 -2.19
CA LEU A 237 10.83 -6.99 -2.67
C LEU A 237 9.54 -7.60 -2.12
N LEU A 238 8.69 -8.12 -3.01
CA LEU A 238 7.74 -9.17 -2.69
C LEU A 238 8.35 -10.47 -3.22
N ILE A 239 8.96 -11.26 -2.35
CA ILE A 239 9.79 -12.41 -2.74
C ILE A 239 9.03 -13.43 -3.60
N GLY A 240 9.64 -13.87 -4.69
CA GLY A 240 9.14 -14.98 -5.51
C GLY A 240 9.81 -15.05 -6.88
N ALA A 241 9.41 -16.03 -7.69
CA ALA A 241 10.09 -16.42 -8.93
C ALA A 241 10.14 -15.35 -10.03
N LYS A 242 9.26 -14.34 -10.00
CA LYS A 242 9.14 -13.28 -11.02
C LYS A 242 9.55 -11.91 -10.48
N ALA A 243 10.07 -11.83 -9.26
CA ALA A 243 10.53 -10.56 -8.71
C ALA A 243 11.76 -10.06 -9.49
N TYR A 244 11.80 -8.77 -9.78
CA TYR A 244 12.99 -8.12 -10.35
C TYR A 244 14.11 -8.14 -9.29
N GLU A 245 15.34 -8.48 -9.66
CA GLU A 245 16.41 -8.80 -8.69
C GLU A 245 17.48 -7.71 -8.64
N ILE A 246 18.13 -7.62 -7.48
CA ILE A 246 19.30 -6.75 -7.26
C ILE A 246 20.55 -7.61 -7.46
N GLY A 247 21.53 -7.09 -8.19
CA GLY A 247 22.77 -7.81 -8.47
C GLY A 247 23.76 -7.81 -7.31
N GLU A 248 24.02 -6.65 -6.70
CA GLU A 248 25.06 -6.46 -5.69
C GLU A 248 24.84 -5.20 -4.84
N GLY A 249 25.76 -4.94 -3.90
CA GLY A 249 25.80 -3.73 -3.09
C GLY A 249 24.92 -3.77 -1.84
N LEU A 250 24.86 -2.63 -1.14
CA LEU A 250 24.15 -2.49 0.13
C LEU A 250 22.66 -2.91 0.02
N ALA A 251 21.99 -2.56 -1.07
CA ALA A 251 20.58 -2.88 -1.25
C ALA A 251 20.33 -4.40 -1.24
N LEU A 252 21.20 -5.19 -1.88
CA LEU A 252 21.15 -6.65 -1.85
C LEU A 252 21.47 -7.20 -0.46
N ASN A 253 22.46 -6.65 0.24
CA ASN A 253 22.80 -7.08 1.60
C ASN A 253 21.62 -6.94 2.56
N LEU A 254 20.89 -5.82 2.47
CA LEU A 254 19.69 -5.58 3.26
C LEU A 254 18.54 -6.51 2.87
N GLU A 255 18.37 -6.84 1.58
CA GLU A 255 17.40 -7.86 1.18
C GLU A 255 17.77 -9.24 1.74
N ASN A 256 19.03 -9.66 1.59
CA ASN A 256 19.48 -10.96 2.08
C ASN A 256 19.29 -11.10 3.60
N GLU A 257 19.53 -10.04 4.38
CA GLU A 257 19.28 -10.03 5.83
C GLU A 257 17.82 -10.38 6.17
N ILE A 258 16.86 -9.83 5.42
CA ILE A 258 15.43 -9.96 5.70
C ILE A 258 14.85 -11.24 5.09
N PHE A 259 15.28 -11.59 3.87
CA PHE A 259 14.63 -12.59 3.03
C PHE A 259 15.35 -13.96 3.01
N LYS A 260 16.54 -14.10 3.61
CA LYS A 260 17.34 -15.34 3.60
C LYS A 260 16.54 -16.61 3.87
N ASP A 261 15.72 -16.60 4.92
CA ASP A 261 14.97 -17.79 5.37
C ASP A 261 13.77 -18.08 4.46
N ALA A 262 13.35 -17.11 3.64
CA ALA A 262 12.26 -17.24 2.69
C ALA A 262 12.73 -17.66 1.28
N LEU A 263 14.05 -17.65 1.01
CA LEU A 263 14.61 -18.01 -0.29
C LEU A 263 14.28 -19.45 -0.70
N GLU A 264 14.24 -20.39 0.25
CA GLU A 264 13.84 -21.78 -0.02
C GLU A 264 12.41 -21.90 -0.59
N PHE A 265 11.56 -20.91 -0.30
CA PHE A 265 10.18 -20.86 -0.77
C PHE A 265 9.98 -20.01 -2.03
N LYS A 266 11.04 -19.37 -2.55
CA LYS A 266 10.97 -18.43 -3.67
C LYS A 266 10.24 -19.01 -4.90
N ALA A 267 10.54 -20.26 -5.26
CA ALA A 267 9.90 -20.93 -6.40
C ALA A 267 8.39 -21.23 -6.19
N LYS A 268 7.91 -21.22 -4.94
CA LYS A 268 6.50 -21.46 -4.59
C LYS A 268 5.67 -20.17 -4.57
N MET A 269 6.30 -19.01 -4.78
CA MET A 269 5.67 -17.69 -4.75
C MET A 269 5.85 -16.99 -6.09
N GLN A 270 4.84 -16.24 -6.54
CA GLN A 270 4.95 -15.51 -7.80
C GLN A 270 6.03 -14.42 -7.74
N GLY A 271 6.01 -13.60 -6.69
CA GLY A 271 6.93 -12.49 -6.49
C GLY A 271 6.67 -11.29 -7.39
N SER A 272 7.09 -10.11 -6.92
CA SER A 272 7.02 -8.83 -7.63
C SER A 272 7.82 -7.75 -6.87
N ARG A 273 7.60 -6.49 -7.23
CA ARG A 273 8.17 -5.31 -6.59
C ARG A 273 7.05 -4.34 -6.23
N ARG A 274 7.17 -3.64 -5.11
CA ARG A 274 6.17 -2.69 -4.60
C ARG A 274 6.84 -1.40 -4.13
N PHE A 275 6.23 -0.25 -4.37
CA PHE A 275 6.72 1.03 -3.86
C PHE A 275 6.87 0.99 -2.32
N MET A 276 8.08 1.24 -1.85
CA MET A 276 8.41 1.40 -0.42
C MET A 276 8.00 2.76 0.10
N TRP A 277 8.06 3.77 -0.75
CA TRP A 277 7.73 5.15 -0.42
C TRP A 277 6.55 5.62 -1.25
N GLY A 278 5.61 6.32 -0.61
CA GLY A 278 4.39 6.81 -1.25
C GLY A 278 4.19 8.30 -1.00
N TYR A 279 3.34 8.92 -1.82
CA TYR A 279 2.99 10.33 -1.71
C TYR A 279 1.47 10.49 -1.67
N LEU A 280 1.01 11.47 -0.88
CA LEU A 280 -0.38 11.90 -0.92
C LEU A 280 -0.58 12.73 -2.20
N GLU A 281 -1.67 12.48 -2.92
CA GLU A 281 -2.14 13.34 -4.01
C GLU A 281 -3.39 14.10 -3.54
N GLU A 282 -3.62 15.30 -4.07
CA GLU A 282 -4.85 16.08 -3.80
C GLU A 282 -5.12 16.32 -2.31
N LEU A 283 -4.08 16.47 -1.49
CA LEU A 283 -4.21 16.65 -0.04
C LEU A 283 -4.94 17.97 0.28
N LYS A 284 -5.98 17.89 1.10
CA LYS A 284 -6.70 19.02 1.68
C LYS A 284 -7.05 18.71 3.13
N TRP A 285 -7.11 19.73 3.97
CA TRP A 285 -7.61 19.59 5.33
C TRP A 285 -8.40 20.82 5.77
N ARG A 286 -9.24 20.64 6.80
CA ARG A 286 -9.97 21.72 7.45
C ARG A 286 -10.25 21.38 8.90
N TYR A 287 -9.97 22.31 9.80
CA TYR A 287 -10.43 22.26 11.18
C TYR A 287 -11.73 23.06 11.36
N ASP A 288 -12.72 22.44 11.99
CA ASP A 288 -14.01 23.04 12.38
C ASP A 288 -14.03 23.06 13.92
N GLU A 289 -13.66 24.21 14.48
CA GLU A 289 -13.46 24.40 15.93
C GLU A 289 -14.78 24.23 16.70
N GLU A 290 -15.87 24.78 16.20
CA GLU A 290 -17.21 24.67 16.81
C GLU A 290 -17.64 23.21 17.01
N LYS A 291 -17.29 22.34 16.07
CA LYS A 291 -17.63 20.91 16.13
C LYS A 291 -16.50 20.02 16.64
N ALA A 292 -15.33 20.59 16.96
CA ALA A 292 -14.10 19.86 17.25
C ALA A 292 -13.81 18.76 16.22
N HIS A 293 -13.95 19.08 14.94
CA HIS A 293 -13.77 18.15 13.83
C HIS A 293 -12.56 18.54 12.98
N PHE A 294 -11.66 17.60 12.73
CA PHE A 294 -10.60 17.76 11.74
C PHE A 294 -10.89 16.87 10.54
N CYS A 295 -11.11 17.48 9.37
CA CYS A 295 -11.41 16.78 8.13
C CYS A 295 -10.16 16.75 7.24
N ILE A 296 -9.89 15.60 6.64
CA ILE A 296 -8.74 15.36 5.76
C ILE A 296 -9.23 14.67 4.50
N GLU A 297 -8.78 15.16 3.35
CA GLU A 297 -9.00 14.58 2.04
C GLU A 297 -7.66 14.31 1.37
N PHE A 298 -7.49 13.12 0.80
CA PHE A 298 -6.32 12.81 -0.02
C PHE A 298 -6.60 11.62 -0.93
N PHE A 299 -5.83 11.49 -2.00
CA PHE A 299 -5.80 10.35 -2.88
C PHE A 299 -4.56 9.49 -2.61
N LEU A 300 -4.76 8.17 -2.60
CA LEU A 300 -3.69 7.18 -2.57
C LEU A 300 -3.78 6.26 -3.78
N GLN A 301 -2.62 5.91 -4.34
CA GLN A 301 -2.51 4.95 -5.43
C GLN A 301 -2.90 3.55 -4.95
N LYS A 302 -3.21 2.66 -5.90
CA LYS A 302 -3.54 1.27 -5.57
C LYS A 302 -2.40 0.61 -4.80
N GLY A 303 -2.78 -0.18 -3.81
CA GLY A 303 -1.84 -0.88 -2.95
C GLY A 303 -1.45 -0.10 -1.69
N SER A 304 -1.67 1.21 -1.61
CA SER A 304 -1.45 1.98 -0.37
C SER A 304 -2.66 1.95 0.57
N TYR A 305 -2.41 2.23 1.85
CA TYR A 305 -3.39 2.08 2.94
C TYR A 305 -3.57 3.41 3.67
N ALA A 306 -4.81 3.90 3.75
CA ALA A 306 -5.12 5.12 4.50
C ALA A 306 -4.83 4.98 6.00
N THR A 307 -4.90 3.76 6.55
CA THR A 307 -4.59 3.51 7.96
C THR A 307 -3.12 3.79 8.28
N VAL A 308 -2.21 3.53 7.34
CA VAL A 308 -0.77 3.82 7.51
C VAL A 308 -0.53 5.34 7.54
N VAL A 309 -1.21 6.09 6.67
CA VAL A 309 -1.17 7.56 6.70
C VAL A 309 -1.73 8.10 8.02
N LEU A 310 -2.82 7.52 8.51
CA LEU A 310 -3.43 7.94 9.77
C LEU A 310 -2.56 7.60 10.99
N GLU A 311 -1.93 6.43 11.03
CA GLU A 311 -0.98 6.04 12.09
C GLU A 311 0.20 7.02 12.15
N GLU A 312 0.69 7.44 10.98
CA GLU A 312 1.79 8.40 10.86
C GLU A 312 1.40 9.79 11.40
N ILE A 313 0.26 10.36 11.00
CA ILE A 313 -0.15 11.70 11.49
C ILE A 313 -0.60 11.71 12.95
N LEU A 314 -1.07 10.57 13.47
CA LEU A 314 -1.54 10.46 14.86
C LEU A 314 -0.43 10.04 15.83
N HIS A 315 0.72 9.58 15.31
CA HIS A 315 1.81 8.97 16.08
C HIS A 315 1.32 7.88 17.05
N LYS A 316 0.33 7.10 16.63
CA LYS A 316 -0.31 6.05 17.42
C LYS A 316 -0.70 4.87 16.56
N ASN A 317 -0.60 3.69 17.13
CA ASN A 317 -1.21 2.50 16.56
C ASN A 317 -2.75 2.65 16.68
N LEU A 318 -3.45 2.58 15.55
CA LEU A 318 -4.90 2.76 15.50
C LEU A 318 -5.68 1.56 16.07
N PHE A 319 -4.99 0.45 16.37
CA PHE A 319 -5.60 -0.83 16.75
C PHE A 319 -5.13 -1.36 18.10
N GLU A 320 -4.45 -0.52 18.89
CA GLU A 320 -4.16 -0.74 20.31
C GLU A 320 -5.25 -0.17 21.22
#